data_AF-A0A535K542-F1
#
_entry.id   AF-A0A535K542-F1
#
_cell.length_a   1.000
_cell.length_b   1.000
_cell.length_c   1.000
_cell.angle_alpha   90.00
_cell.angle_beta   90.00
_cell.angle_gamma   90.00
#
_symmetry.space_group_name_H-M   'P 1'
#
loop_
_entity.id
_entity.type
_entity.pdbx_description
1 polymer ?
#
loop_
_entity_poly.entity_id
_entity_poly.type
_entity_poly.pdbx_seq_one_letter_code
_entity_poly.pdbx_strand_id
1 'polypeptide(L)'
;MTVSTGTEGPVEQTRVTLGRPLRVALLHGREEASRRAVTQLALASGAEIVARVRATDPRSFVEAAQALRDAKPDVVVIQGGAKDQGALAELLEALRLGCGAQRPMPRIFGLVDTGVAEALRLRAAPFEFQHFAAGSKMVETLRDLRRDGNEDLVLRDALIEDAARALATTNGTAALAVDVTERSTSLVLARPDGRVDAAHLVPLGLGMGADHVVVRASLDNVRRWLPWPIDAPALLERVFNRPRRPGDVATTEAAVLLEMALAREAIAQGLRDVADTGLDVAAMRAAPAILITGRVASLPASGQSLLVLVDGLEPNAVSTVLSARTWKSLSTAPAYAVTAGRGSSGC
;
A
#
# COMPACT_ATOMS: atom_id res chain seq x y z
N MET A 1 -5.47 -49.48 12.72
CA MET A 1 -5.41 -48.10 12.24
C MET A 1 -6.52 -47.33 12.94
N THR A 2 -6.18 -46.70 14.06
CA THR A 2 -7.13 -45.99 14.93
C THR A 2 -7.21 -44.55 14.44
N VAL A 3 -8.31 -44.20 13.77
CA VAL A 3 -8.61 -42.80 13.42
C VAL A 3 -9.26 -42.19 14.67
N SER A 4 -8.48 -41.39 15.38
CA SER A 4 -9.00 -40.51 16.43
C SER A 4 -9.69 -39.34 15.74
N THR A 5 -11.03 -39.28 15.83
CA THR A 5 -11.78 -38.07 15.54
C THR A 5 -11.60 -37.13 16.73
N GLY A 6 -10.52 -36.35 16.70
CA GLY A 6 -10.35 -35.24 17.63
C GLY A 6 -11.54 -34.29 17.46
N THR A 7 -12.21 -33.98 18.57
CA THR A 7 -13.20 -32.92 18.66
C THR A 7 -12.62 -31.63 18.08
N GLU A 8 -13.24 -31.11 17.02
CA GLU A 8 -12.99 -29.77 16.50
C GLU A 8 -13.21 -28.77 17.64
N GLY A 9 -12.12 -28.36 18.30
CA GLY A 9 -12.14 -27.14 19.10
C GLY A 9 -12.58 -25.99 18.21
N PRO A 10 -13.28 -24.97 18.74
CA PRO A 10 -13.69 -23.83 17.94
C PRO A 10 -12.44 -23.22 17.29
N VAL A 11 -12.32 -23.36 15.98
CA VAL A 11 -11.29 -22.67 15.21
C VAL A 11 -11.56 -21.20 15.41
N GLU A 12 -10.74 -20.53 16.22
CA GLU A 12 -10.73 -19.08 16.33
C GLU A 12 -10.51 -18.54 14.91
N GLN A 13 -11.59 -18.12 14.25
CA GLN A 13 -11.54 -17.65 12.87
C GLN A 13 -10.97 -16.24 12.91
N THR A 14 -9.63 -16.14 12.95
CA THR A 14 -8.94 -14.86 12.80
C THR A 14 -9.44 -14.15 11.56
N ARG A 15 -10.12 -13.02 11.73
CA ARG A 15 -10.74 -12.27 10.62
C ARG A 15 -9.68 -11.37 9.99
N VAL A 16 -9.14 -11.81 8.86
CA VAL A 16 -8.19 -11.02 8.06
C VAL A 16 -8.95 -10.04 7.17
N THR A 17 -8.58 -8.76 7.22
CA THR A 17 -9.22 -7.70 6.40
C THR A 17 -8.25 -6.57 6.07
N LEU A 18 -8.65 -5.68 5.16
CA LEU A 18 -7.92 -4.45 4.83
C LEU A 18 -8.23 -3.30 5.80
N GLY A 19 -8.98 -3.55 6.89
CA GLY A 19 -9.42 -2.52 7.83
C GLY A 19 -10.34 -1.47 7.22
N ARG A 20 -10.81 -0.52 8.04
CA ARG A 20 -11.53 0.65 7.52
C ARG A 20 -10.57 1.51 6.66
N PRO A 21 -11.04 2.12 5.56
CA PRO A 21 -10.27 3.15 4.87
C PRO A 21 -9.89 4.26 5.85
N LEU A 22 -8.64 4.73 5.77
CA LEU A 22 -8.13 5.83 6.57
C LEU A 22 -7.48 6.85 5.64
N ARG A 23 -8.11 8.01 5.51
CA ARG A 23 -7.67 9.09 4.60
C ARG A 23 -6.68 9.98 5.33
N VAL A 24 -5.46 10.06 4.82
CA VAL A 24 -4.37 10.83 5.42
C VAL A 24 -3.96 11.97 4.50
N ALA A 25 -3.97 13.19 5.04
CA ALA A 25 -3.30 14.33 4.42
C ALA A 25 -1.88 14.46 4.98
N LEU A 26 -0.91 14.72 4.11
CA LEU A 26 0.49 14.87 4.46
C LEU A 26 0.87 16.35 4.42
N LEU A 27 1.23 16.91 5.58
CA LEU A 27 1.88 18.21 5.66
C LEU A 27 3.36 17.98 5.92
N HIS A 28 4.23 18.56 5.10
CA HIS A 28 5.66 18.33 5.27
C HIS A 28 6.50 19.59 5.12
N GLY A 29 7.64 19.62 5.80
CA GLY A 29 8.66 20.65 5.68
C GLY A 29 9.20 20.79 4.26
N ARG A 30 10.04 21.81 4.05
CA ARG A 30 10.57 22.13 2.72
C ARG A 30 11.56 21.11 2.18
N GLU A 31 12.16 20.31 3.05
CA GLU A 31 13.16 19.32 2.69
C GLU A 31 12.54 18.06 2.09
N GLU A 32 13.24 17.48 1.13
CA GLU A 32 12.82 16.25 0.47
C GLU A 32 12.77 15.06 1.46
N ALA A 33 13.62 15.07 2.47
CA ALA A 33 13.59 14.10 3.57
C ALA A 33 12.25 14.13 4.32
N SER A 34 11.67 15.32 4.53
CA SER A 34 10.36 15.48 5.15
C SER A 34 9.26 14.86 4.33
N ARG A 35 9.27 15.11 3.01
CA ARG A 35 8.30 14.54 2.06
C ARG A 35 8.37 13.01 2.05
N ARG A 36 9.59 12.45 2.01
CA ARG A 36 9.81 11.00 2.03
C ARG A 36 9.32 10.38 3.33
N ALA A 37 9.66 10.96 4.48
CA ALA A 37 9.26 10.46 5.79
C ALA A 37 7.73 10.36 5.93
N VAL A 38 6.98 11.43 5.65
CA VAL A 38 5.51 11.38 5.73
C VAL A 38 4.89 10.38 4.75
N THR A 39 5.49 10.24 3.56
CA THR A 39 5.01 9.29 2.56
C THR A 39 5.24 7.85 3.01
N GLN A 40 6.45 7.55 3.51
CA GLN A 40 6.80 6.23 4.02
C GLN A 40 5.89 5.83 5.18
N LEU A 41 5.60 6.73 6.12
CA LEU A 41 4.68 6.47 7.23
C LEU A 41 3.27 6.11 6.74
N ALA A 42 2.74 6.89 5.80
CA ALA A 42 1.40 6.64 5.26
C ALA A 42 1.33 5.31 4.52
N LEU A 43 2.32 5.00 3.66
CA LEU A 43 2.40 3.74 2.93
C LEU A 43 2.59 2.54 3.87
N ALA A 44 3.46 2.65 4.88
CA ALA A 44 3.66 1.59 5.87
C ALA A 44 2.39 1.35 6.72
N SER A 45 1.59 2.38 6.98
CA SER A 45 0.33 2.20 7.70
C SER A 45 -0.83 1.65 6.87
N GLY A 46 -0.68 1.52 5.54
CA GLY A 46 -1.78 1.17 4.64
C GLY A 46 -2.90 2.21 4.60
N ALA A 47 -2.55 3.48 4.79
CA ALA A 47 -3.47 4.60 4.72
C ALA A 47 -3.56 5.15 3.29
N GLU A 48 -4.71 5.71 2.95
CA GLU A 48 -4.94 6.38 1.68
C GLU A 48 -4.41 7.81 1.73
N ILE A 49 -3.45 8.15 0.89
CA ILE A 49 -2.91 9.51 0.81
C ILE A 49 -3.84 10.37 -0.04
N VAL A 50 -4.58 11.27 0.60
CA VAL A 50 -5.61 12.09 -0.07
C VAL A 50 -5.17 13.52 -0.39
N ALA A 51 -4.13 14.01 0.30
CA ALA A 51 -3.54 15.31 0.02
C ALA A 51 -2.07 15.33 0.42
N ARG A 52 -1.29 16.17 -0.28
CA ARG A 52 0.10 16.49 0.04
C ARG A 52 0.25 18.01 -0.04
N VAL A 53 0.76 18.61 1.02
CA VAL A 53 0.98 20.06 1.10
C VAL A 53 2.35 20.31 1.72
N ARG A 54 3.19 21.05 1.01
CA ARG A 54 4.53 21.40 1.47
C ARG A 54 4.47 22.69 2.29
N ALA A 55 5.35 22.88 3.26
CA ALA A 55 5.45 24.14 4.01
C ALA A 55 5.65 25.36 3.10
N THR A 56 6.38 25.20 2.00
CA THR A 56 6.53 26.21 0.94
C THR A 56 5.66 25.88 -0.28
N ASP A 57 4.39 25.58 -0.04
CA ASP A 57 3.42 25.34 -1.11
C ASP A 57 3.24 26.64 -1.93
N PRO A 58 3.22 26.57 -3.27
CA PRO A 58 2.91 27.75 -4.08
C PRO A 58 1.44 28.17 -4.01
N ARG A 59 0.54 27.29 -3.57
CA ARG A 59 -0.88 27.62 -3.39
C ARG A 59 -1.04 28.71 -2.34
N SER A 60 -1.99 29.61 -2.58
CA SER A 60 -2.44 30.55 -1.56
C SER A 60 -3.06 29.83 -0.37
N PHE A 61 -3.13 30.50 0.76
CA PHE A 61 -3.80 30.00 1.97
C PHE A 61 -5.22 29.46 1.71
N VAL A 62 -6.01 30.16 0.90
CA VAL A 62 -7.39 29.77 0.56
C VAL A 62 -7.43 28.50 -0.30
N GLU A 63 -6.54 28.40 -1.28
CA GLU A 63 -6.43 27.20 -2.13
C GLU A 63 -5.93 25.99 -1.35
N ALA A 64 -5.01 26.17 -0.40
CA ALA A 64 -4.58 25.11 0.51
C ALA A 64 -5.74 24.65 1.41
N ALA A 65 -6.51 25.58 1.98
CA ALA A 65 -7.67 25.27 2.79
C ALA A 65 -8.76 24.53 1.99
N GLN A 66 -9.00 24.95 0.74
CA GLN A 66 -9.94 24.29 -0.16
C GLN A 66 -9.47 22.89 -0.53
N ALA A 67 -8.19 22.71 -0.86
CA ALA A 67 -7.63 21.39 -1.17
C ALA A 67 -7.75 20.42 0.02
N LEU A 68 -7.51 20.89 1.26
CA LEU A 68 -7.70 20.08 2.46
C LEU A 68 -9.18 19.76 2.71
N ARG A 69 -10.07 20.72 2.49
CA ARG A 69 -11.53 20.51 2.57
C ARG A 69 -12.00 19.43 1.60
N ASP A 70 -11.57 19.49 0.35
CA ASP A 70 -11.98 18.54 -0.69
C ASP A 70 -11.38 17.15 -0.44
N ALA A 71 -10.15 17.11 0.07
CA ALA A 71 -9.48 15.89 0.47
C ALA A 71 -10.12 15.18 1.67
N LYS A 72 -10.93 15.87 2.49
CA LYS A 72 -11.66 15.35 3.66
C LYS A 72 -10.85 14.32 4.47
N PRO A 73 -9.66 14.69 5.00
CA PRO A 73 -8.77 13.76 5.69
C PRO A 73 -9.35 13.32 7.05
N ASP A 74 -9.15 12.06 7.42
CA ASP A 74 -9.40 11.55 8.77
C ASP A 74 -8.23 11.89 9.72
N VAL A 75 -7.01 11.89 9.17
CA VAL A 75 -5.78 12.20 9.90
C VAL A 75 -4.89 13.11 9.07
N VAL A 76 -4.20 14.02 9.73
CA VAL A 76 -3.15 14.86 9.15
C VAL A 76 -1.82 14.47 9.76
N VAL A 77 -0.89 13.98 8.94
CA VAL A 77 0.47 13.62 9.37
C VAL A 77 1.41 14.77 9.04
N ILE A 78 2.20 15.19 10.04
CA ILE A 78 3.12 16.32 9.95
C ILE A 78 4.56 15.87 10.18
N GLN A 79 5.47 16.25 9.30
CA GLN A 79 6.92 16.16 9.52
C GLN A 79 7.56 17.48 9.05
N GLY A 80 8.53 18.00 9.79
CA GLY A 80 9.30 19.18 9.37
C GLY A 80 10.25 19.61 10.47
N GLY A 81 11.15 20.52 10.13
CA GLY A 81 12.11 21.07 11.09
C GLY A 81 11.64 22.36 11.74
N ALA A 82 12.44 22.87 12.68
CA ALA A 82 12.20 24.17 13.32
C ALA A 82 12.07 25.33 12.31
N LYS A 83 12.77 25.25 11.16
CA LYS A 83 12.70 26.24 10.08
C LYS A 83 11.35 26.27 9.35
N ASP A 84 10.59 25.18 9.41
CA ASP A 84 9.28 25.05 8.76
C ASP A 84 8.12 25.36 9.72
N GLN A 85 8.39 25.56 11.02
CA GLN A 85 7.37 25.67 12.07
C GLN A 85 6.29 26.72 11.75
N GLY A 86 6.69 27.92 11.32
CA GLY A 86 5.74 29.00 11.00
C GLY A 86 4.82 28.65 9.83
N ALA A 87 5.39 28.10 8.76
CA ALA A 87 4.62 27.70 7.60
C ALA A 87 3.72 26.49 7.87
N LEU A 88 4.19 25.51 8.66
CA LEU A 88 3.36 24.39 9.11
C LEU A 88 2.20 24.86 10.01
N ALA A 89 2.42 25.87 10.85
CA ALA A 89 1.36 26.50 11.65
C ALA A 89 0.31 27.20 10.77
N GLU A 90 0.73 27.89 9.71
CA GLU A 90 -0.18 28.49 8.73
C GLU A 90 -1.02 27.41 8.00
N LEU A 91 -0.41 26.27 7.66
CA LEU A 91 -1.15 25.14 7.10
C LEU A 91 -2.16 24.52 8.09
N LEU A 92 -1.90 24.57 9.40
CA LEU A 92 -2.89 24.18 10.41
C LEU A 92 -4.07 25.17 10.47
N GLU A 93 -3.83 26.46 10.23
CA GLU A 93 -4.91 27.45 10.11
C GLU A 93 -5.73 27.22 8.83
N ALA A 94 -5.08 26.87 7.72
CA ALA A 94 -5.75 26.46 6.49
C ALA A 94 -6.59 25.19 6.70
N LEU A 95 -6.06 24.20 7.41
CA LEU A 95 -6.79 23.00 7.82
C LEU A 95 -8.01 23.36 8.67
N ARG A 96 -7.88 24.30 9.62
CA ARG A 96 -9.01 24.76 10.45
C ARG A 96 -10.10 25.39 9.61
N LEU A 97 -9.73 26.22 8.63
CA LEU A 97 -10.67 26.84 7.70
C LEU A 97 -11.36 25.80 6.80
N GLY A 98 -10.59 24.83 6.28
CA GLY A 98 -11.09 23.79 5.37
C GLY A 98 -11.94 22.73 6.07
N CYS A 99 -11.48 22.22 7.20
CA CYS A 99 -11.98 21.01 7.86
C CYS A 99 -12.66 21.25 9.21
N GLY A 100 -12.77 22.49 9.72
CA GLY A 100 -13.39 22.76 11.03
C GLY A 100 -14.87 22.33 11.13
N ALA A 101 -15.58 22.29 10.01
CA ALA A 101 -16.95 21.78 9.93
C ALA A 101 -17.05 20.26 9.70
N GLN A 102 -15.92 19.58 9.42
CA GLN A 102 -15.90 18.14 9.15
C GLN A 102 -16.26 17.35 10.41
N ARG A 103 -17.06 16.28 10.25
CA ARG A 103 -17.42 15.35 11.33
C ARG A 103 -17.22 13.91 10.83
N PRO A 104 -16.41 13.07 11.51
CA PRO A 104 -15.51 13.44 12.61
C PRO A 104 -14.45 14.47 12.18
N MET A 105 -13.93 15.23 13.14
CA MET A 105 -12.83 16.15 12.88
C MET A 105 -11.53 15.36 12.63
N PRO A 106 -10.62 15.84 11.75
CA PRO A 106 -9.33 15.22 11.57
C PRO A 106 -8.50 15.23 12.86
N ARG A 107 -7.75 14.16 13.10
CA ARG A 107 -6.70 14.11 14.13
C ARG A 107 -5.37 14.55 13.53
N ILE A 108 -4.51 15.22 14.29
CA ILE A 108 -3.19 15.68 13.82
C ILE A 108 -2.10 14.87 14.50
N PHE A 109 -1.27 14.20 13.70
CA PHE A 109 -0.15 13.37 14.15
C PHE A 109 1.17 14.03 13.74
N GLY A 110 1.95 14.51 14.70
CA GLY A 110 3.24 15.17 14.46
C GLY A 110 4.44 14.26 14.74
N LEU A 111 5.25 13.98 13.72
CA LEU A 111 6.60 13.41 13.84
C LEU A 111 7.60 14.55 13.66
N VAL A 112 7.75 15.37 14.70
CA VAL A 112 8.60 16.56 14.70
C VAL A 112 9.34 16.66 16.03
N ASP A 113 10.36 17.52 16.11
CA ASP A 113 11.04 17.79 17.37
C ASP A 113 10.07 18.35 18.41
N THR A 114 10.32 18.07 19.70
CA THR A 114 9.41 18.43 20.81
C THR A 114 9.02 19.91 20.81
N GLY A 115 9.98 20.82 20.61
CA GLY A 115 9.68 22.26 20.57
C GLY A 115 8.77 22.67 19.41
N VAL A 116 8.93 22.04 18.25
CA VAL A 116 8.05 22.24 17.09
C VAL A 116 6.65 21.69 17.39
N ALA A 117 6.57 20.51 18.01
CA ALA A 117 5.30 19.90 18.42
C ALA A 117 4.52 20.78 19.40
N GLU A 118 5.18 21.38 20.39
CA GLU A 118 4.55 22.32 21.32
C GLU A 118 3.99 23.55 20.60
N ALA A 119 4.77 24.15 19.71
CA ALA A 119 4.34 25.31 18.93
C ALA A 119 3.14 24.99 18.01
N LEU A 120 3.17 23.85 17.33
CA LEU A 120 2.08 23.40 16.46
C LEU A 120 0.81 23.05 17.25
N ARG A 121 0.96 22.43 18.43
CA ARG A 121 -0.18 22.07 19.30
C ARG A 121 -1.01 23.29 19.67
N LEU A 122 -0.38 24.44 19.91
CA LEU A 122 -1.09 25.70 20.21
C LEU A 122 -1.97 26.19 19.04
N ARG A 123 -1.65 25.79 17.81
CA ARG A 123 -2.37 26.17 16.57
C ARG A 123 -3.27 25.06 16.04
N ALA A 124 -3.22 23.88 16.64
CA ALA A 124 -4.00 22.72 16.22
C ALA A 124 -5.49 22.82 16.58
N ALA A 125 -5.87 23.66 17.55
CA ALA A 125 -7.26 23.75 18.00
C ALA A 125 -8.22 24.09 16.84
N PRO A 126 -9.38 23.39 16.72
CA PRO A 126 -9.98 22.47 17.69
C PRO A 126 -9.58 20.99 17.52
N PHE A 127 -8.64 20.67 16.64
CA PHE A 127 -8.24 19.29 16.35
C PHE A 127 -7.39 18.68 17.47
N GLU A 128 -7.54 17.38 17.69
CA GLU A 128 -6.67 16.63 18.60
C GLU A 128 -5.25 16.55 18.02
N PHE A 129 -4.23 16.89 18.82
CA PHE A 129 -2.82 16.83 18.40
C PHE A 129 -2.03 15.82 19.22
N GLN A 130 -1.53 14.78 18.54
CA GLN A 130 -0.66 13.75 19.11
C GLN A 130 0.76 13.88 18.53
N HIS A 131 1.75 13.95 19.43
CA HIS A 131 3.16 13.97 19.08
C HIS A 131 3.74 12.56 19.16
N PHE A 132 4.62 12.22 18.22
CA PHE A 132 5.31 10.93 18.16
C PHE A 132 6.82 11.17 18.13
N ALA A 133 7.54 10.42 18.96
CA ALA A 133 9.01 10.40 18.95
C ALA A 133 9.58 9.45 17.87
N ALA A 134 8.79 8.49 17.41
CA ALA A 134 9.21 7.48 16.45
C ALA A 134 8.11 7.17 15.44
N GLY A 135 8.52 6.99 14.18
CA GLY A 135 7.61 6.66 13.08
C GLY A 135 6.89 5.32 13.26
N SER A 136 7.55 4.32 13.84
CA SER A 136 6.94 3.00 14.12
C SER A 136 5.71 3.11 15.01
N LYS A 137 5.75 3.93 16.06
CA LYS A 137 4.61 4.18 16.94
C LYS A 137 3.46 4.91 16.25
N MET A 138 3.77 5.82 15.32
CA MET A 138 2.74 6.46 14.50
C MET A 138 2.08 5.45 13.56
N VAL A 139 2.86 4.58 12.90
CA VAL A 139 2.33 3.51 12.02
C VAL A 139 1.43 2.55 12.80
N GLU A 140 1.85 2.13 14.00
CA GLU A 140 1.01 1.32 14.91
C GLU A 140 -0.32 2.02 15.21
N THR A 141 -0.28 3.30 15.60
CA THR A 141 -1.49 4.08 15.92
C THR A 141 -2.41 4.27 14.70
N LEU A 142 -1.85 4.50 13.51
CA LEU A 142 -2.63 4.57 12.26
C LEU A 142 -3.28 3.22 11.92
N ARG A 143 -2.58 2.10 12.18
CA ARG A 143 -3.15 0.75 12.03
C ARG A 143 -4.28 0.51 13.04
N ASP A 144 -4.14 0.96 14.28
CA ASP A 144 -5.19 0.84 15.29
C ASP A 144 -6.45 1.62 14.92
N LEU A 145 -6.30 2.81 14.35
CA LEU A 145 -7.42 3.55 13.76
C LEU A 145 -8.13 2.78 12.65
N ARG A 146 -7.40 1.96 11.89
CA ARG A 146 -7.97 1.08 10.85
C ARG A 146 -8.66 -0.17 11.41
N ARG A 147 -8.32 -0.59 12.63
CA ARG A 147 -9.00 -1.68 13.35
C ARG A 147 -10.29 -1.22 14.03
N ASP A 148 -10.42 0.08 14.30
CA ASP A 148 -11.61 0.67 14.93
C ASP A 148 -11.93 0.06 16.31
N GLY A 149 -10.89 -0.29 17.08
CA GLY A 149 -11.03 -0.93 18.39
C GLY A 149 -11.37 -2.43 18.36
N ASN A 150 -11.37 -3.07 17.18
CA ASN A 150 -11.54 -4.51 17.07
C ASN A 150 -10.19 -5.23 17.13
N GLU A 151 -9.87 -5.80 18.30
CA GLU A 151 -8.60 -6.49 18.55
C GLU A 151 -8.50 -7.85 17.84
N ASP A 152 -9.63 -8.50 17.55
CA ASP A 152 -9.70 -9.79 16.83
C ASP A 152 -9.41 -9.66 15.32
N LEU A 153 -9.29 -8.42 14.84
CA LEU A 153 -9.11 -8.06 13.44
C LEU A 153 -7.63 -7.99 13.09
N VAL A 154 -7.19 -8.89 12.21
CA VAL A 154 -5.84 -8.87 11.66
C VAL A 154 -5.84 -8.11 10.35
N LEU A 155 -5.03 -7.05 10.29
CA LEU A 155 -4.82 -6.31 9.05
C LEU A 155 -3.98 -7.15 8.09
N ARG A 156 -4.46 -7.27 6.86
CA ARG A 156 -3.79 -8.05 5.82
C ARG A 156 -2.38 -7.53 5.51
N ASP A 157 -2.16 -6.22 5.54
CA ASP A 157 -0.84 -5.62 5.37
C ASP A 157 0.17 -6.13 6.41
N ALA A 158 -0.17 -6.07 7.69
CA ALA A 158 0.64 -6.64 8.77
C ALA A 158 0.90 -8.15 8.57
N LEU A 159 -0.11 -8.91 8.14
CA LEU A 159 0.06 -10.34 7.85
C LEU A 159 1.05 -10.59 6.70
N ILE A 160 1.04 -9.76 5.66
CA ILE A 160 1.98 -9.84 4.54
C ILE A 160 3.40 -9.45 4.98
N GLU A 161 3.54 -8.49 5.89
CA GLU A 161 4.84 -8.18 6.54
C GLU A 161 5.40 -9.37 7.30
N ASP A 162 4.57 -10.05 8.08
CA ASP A 162 4.98 -11.24 8.83
C ASP A 162 5.33 -12.40 7.90
N ALA A 163 4.57 -12.59 6.81
CA ALA A 163 4.88 -13.61 5.81
C ALA A 163 6.21 -13.33 5.09
N ALA A 164 6.48 -12.09 4.71
CA ALA A 164 7.75 -11.69 4.10
C ALA A 164 8.91 -11.91 5.08
N ARG A 165 8.73 -11.53 6.35
CA ARG A 165 9.72 -11.72 7.42
C ARG A 165 10.01 -13.19 7.65
N ALA A 166 8.98 -14.03 7.77
CA ALA A 166 9.13 -15.46 7.94
C ALA A 166 9.92 -16.07 6.76
N LEU A 167 9.58 -15.72 5.53
CA LEU A 167 10.27 -16.21 4.34
C LEU A 167 11.75 -15.79 4.32
N ALA A 168 12.05 -14.53 4.66
CA ALA A 168 13.42 -14.03 4.70
C ALA A 168 14.28 -14.75 5.76
N THR A 169 13.71 -14.95 6.96
CA THR A 169 14.37 -15.67 8.05
C THR A 169 14.60 -17.14 7.70
N THR A 170 13.58 -17.83 7.18
CA THR A 170 13.68 -19.26 6.82
C THR A 170 14.73 -19.50 5.73
N ASN A 171 14.82 -18.61 4.74
CA ASN A 171 15.75 -18.77 3.63
C ASN A 171 17.14 -18.17 3.90
N GLY A 172 17.32 -17.43 5.00
CA GLY A 172 18.55 -16.70 5.29
C GLY A 172 18.92 -15.64 4.23
N THR A 173 17.94 -15.19 3.43
CA THR A 173 18.12 -14.21 2.33
C THR A 173 16.97 -13.20 2.31
N ALA A 174 17.11 -12.11 1.56
CA ALA A 174 16.01 -11.14 1.43
C ALA A 174 14.80 -11.78 0.74
N ALA A 175 13.59 -11.39 1.15
CA ALA A 175 12.35 -11.84 0.54
C ALA A 175 11.45 -10.66 0.21
N LEU A 176 10.84 -10.67 -0.97
CA LEU A 176 9.83 -9.71 -1.38
C LEU A 176 8.46 -10.37 -1.34
N ALA A 177 7.49 -9.79 -0.63
CA ALA A 177 6.09 -10.15 -0.79
C ALA A 177 5.37 -9.11 -1.66
N VAL A 178 4.63 -9.60 -2.65
CA VAL A 178 3.77 -8.85 -3.56
C VAL A 178 2.33 -9.32 -3.36
N ASP A 179 1.52 -8.50 -2.71
CA ASP A 179 0.09 -8.78 -2.48
C ASP A 179 -0.76 -7.80 -3.28
N VAL A 180 -1.53 -8.30 -4.24
CA VAL A 180 -2.47 -7.46 -4.99
C VAL A 180 -3.89 -7.92 -4.66
N THR A 181 -4.66 -7.04 -4.05
CA THR A 181 -6.04 -7.30 -3.64
C THR A 181 -7.02 -6.53 -4.52
N GLU A 182 -8.30 -6.55 -4.15
CA GLU A 182 -9.31 -5.74 -4.83
C GLU A 182 -9.14 -4.24 -4.59
N ARG A 183 -8.54 -3.82 -3.46
CA ARG A 183 -8.44 -2.41 -3.05
C ARG A 183 -7.01 -1.95 -2.78
N SER A 184 -6.04 -2.86 -2.70
CA SER A 184 -4.66 -2.51 -2.33
C SER A 184 -3.62 -3.33 -3.07
N THR A 185 -2.43 -2.74 -3.20
CA THR A 185 -1.23 -3.39 -3.70
C THR A 185 -0.14 -3.20 -2.66
N SER A 186 0.43 -4.28 -2.16
CA SER A 186 1.50 -4.24 -1.16
C SER A 186 2.80 -4.76 -1.75
N LEU A 187 3.88 -4.02 -1.52
CA LEU A 187 5.25 -4.41 -1.81
C LEU A 187 6.04 -4.39 -0.51
N VAL A 188 6.52 -5.55 -0.08
CA VAL A 188 7.15 -5.70 1.23
C VAL A 188 8.47 -6.42 1.09
N LEU A 189 9.57 -5.71 1.29
CA LEU A 189 10.91 -6.28 1.31
C LEU A 189 11.32 -6.56 2.76
N ALA A 190 11.50 -7.84 3.08
CA ALA A 190 12.04 -8.28 4.35
C ALA A 190 13.49 -8.75 4.20
N ARG A 191 14.30 -8.52 5.24
CA ARG A 191 15.69 -8.97 5.32
C ARG A 191 15.86 -9.99 6.46
N PRO A 192 16.91 -10.85 6.41
CA PRO A 192 17.16 -11.87 7.44
C PRO A 192 17.41 -11.29 8.84
N ASP A 193 17.82 -10.03 8.91
CA ASP A 193 18.02 -9.28 10.17
C ASP A 193 16.69 -8.82 10.81
N GLY A 194 15.55 -9.10 10.18
CA GLY A 194 14.23 -8.68 10.64
C GLY A 194 13.86 -7.26 10.20
N ARG A 195 14.65 -6.57 9.39
CA ARG A 195 14.21 -5.27 8.84
C ARG A 195 13.17 -5.48 7.74
N VAL A 196 12.10 -4.69 7.79
CA VAL A 196 11.02 -4.70 6.80
C VAL A 196 10.84 -3.30 6.22
N ASP A 197 10.90 -3.22 4.90
CA ASP A 197 10.57 -2.04 4.11
C ASP A 197 9.24 -2.32 3.40
N ALA A 198 8.15 -1.72 3.88
CA ALA A 198 6.79 -2.01 3.42
C ALA A 198 6.12 -0.79 2.80
N ALA A 199 5.45 -1.01 1.67
CA ALA A 199 4.57 -0.03 1.04
C ALA A 199 3.23 -0.68 0.69
N HIS A 200 2.17 -0.20 1.34
CA HIS A 200 0.80 -0.64 1.10
C HIS A 200 0.02 0.47 0.41
N LEU A 201 -0.16 0.32 -0.90
CA LEU A 201 -0.81 1.31 -1.75
C LEU A 201 -2.32 1.14 -1.73
N VAL A 202 -3.01 2.13 -1.19
CA VAL A 202 -4.48 2.18 -1.11
C VAL A 202 -4.97 3.48 -1.77
N PRO A 203 -6.02 3.45 -2.60
CA PRO A 203 -6.82 2.29 -3.02
C PRO A 203 -6.34 1.69 -4.36
N LEU A 204 -5.09 1.23 -4.47
CA LEU A 204 -4.56 0.68 -5.73
C LEU A 204 -4.80 -0.84 -5.82
N GLY A 205 -5.88 -1.30 -6.44
CA GLY A 205 -6.22 -2.74 -6.51
C GLY A 205 -6.95 -3.15 -7.79
N LEU A 206 -7.31 -4.43 -7.93
CA LEU A 206 -7.88 -4.97 -9.19
C LEU A 206 -9.41 -5.03 -9.26
N GLY A 207 -10.08 -4.70 -8.15
CA GLY A 207 -11.53 -4.67 -8.04
C GLY A 207 -11.99 -3.25 -7.70
N MET A 208 -12.30 -3.02 -6.43
CA MET A 208 -12.71 -1.71 -5.90
C MET A 208 -11.71 -0.57 -6.16
N GLY A 209 -10.44 -0.86 -6.41
CA GLY A 209 -9.39 0.12 -6.72
C GLY A 209 -8.93 0.16 -8.18
N ALA A 210 -9.65 -0.50 -9.10
CA ALA A 210 -9.22 -0.68 -10.48
C ALA A 210 -9.20 0.65 -11.28
N ASP A 211 -10.15 1.53 -11.01
CA ASP A 211 -10.20 2.88 -11.56
C ASP A 211 -8.99 3.70 -11.12
N HIS A 212 -8.55 3.57 -9.87
CA HIS A 212 -7.32 4.21 -9.40
C HIS A 212 -6.07 3.68 -10.10
N VAL A 213 -6.03 2.39 -10.49
CA VAL A 213 -4.94 1.88 -11.34
C VAL A 213 -4.94 2.61 -12.68
N VAL A 214 -6.10 2.74 -13.34
CA VAL A 214 -6.22 3.42 -14.64
C VAL A 214 -5.85 4.89 -14.54
N VAL A 215 -6.34 5.60 -13.52
CA VAL A 215 -6.04 7.03 -13.31
C VAL A 215 -4.54 7.26 -13.10
N ARG A 216 -3.88 6.38 -12.35
CA ARG A 216 -2.45 6.55 -12.01
C ARG A 216 -1.51 6.05 -13.09
N ALA A 217 -1.83 4.93 -13.72
CA ALA A 217 -1.01 4.36 -14.80
C ALA A 217 -1.27 5.03 -16.15
N SER A 218 -2.39 5.72 -16.33
CA SER A 218 -3.01 6.07 -17.62
C SER A 218 -3.66 4.89 -18.32
N LEU A 219 -4.70 5.20 -19.10
CA LEU A 219 -5.47 4.22 -19.85
C LEU A 219 -4.63 3.51 -20.92
N ASP A 220 -3.72 4.22 -21.57
CA ASP A 220 -2.86 3.66 -22.62
C ASP A 220 -1.89 2.60 -22.09
N ASN A 221 -1.35 2.80 -20.88
CA ASN A 221 -0.48 1.82 -20.24
C ASN A 221 -1.22 0.55 -19.84
N VAL A 222 -2.52 0.62 -19.52
CA VAL A 222 -3.33 -0.59 -19.33
C VAL A 222 -3.64 -1.25 -20.67
N ARG A 223 -4.04 -0.44 -21.66
CA ARG A 223 -4.48 -0.90 -22.99
C ARG A 223 -3.40 -1.68 -23.74
N ARG A 224 -2.12 -1.30 -23.61
CA ARG A 224 -0.99 -1.96 -24.32
C ARG A 224 -0.86 -3.45 -24.03
N TRP A 225 -1.38 -3.92 -22.89
CA TRP A 225 -1.30 -5.32 -22.48
C TRP A 225 -2.43 -6.19 -23.03
N LEU A 226 -3.44 -5.59 -23.67
CA LEU A 226 -4.58 -6.31 -24.19
C LEU A 226 -4.29 -6.78 -25.63
N PRO A 227 -4.57 -8.06 -25.97
CA PRO A 227 -4.26 -8.60 -27.30
C PRO A 227 -5.28 -8.21 -28.39
N TRP A 228 -6.28 -7.39 -28.06
CA TRP A 228 -7.28 -6.88 -29.00
C TRP A 228 -7.37 -5.36 -28.93
N PRO A 229 -7.74 -4.69 -30.03
CA PRO A 229 -8.01 -3.26 -30.01
C PRO A 229 -9.22 -2.95 -29.13
N ILE A 230 -9.07 -1.95 -28.28
CA ILE A 230 -10.14 -1.40 -27.44
C ILE A 230 -9.99 0.11 -27.37
N ASP A 231 -11.10 0.84 -27.44
CA ASP A 231 -11.08 2.28 -27.24
C ASP A 231 -11.13 2.64 -25.74
N ALA A 232 -10.90 3.91 -25.43
CA ALA A 232 -10.91 4.39 -24.05
C ALA A 232 -12.28 4.20 -23.36
N PRO A 233 -13.42 4.56 -23.98
CA PRO A 233 -14.74 4.35 -23.37
C PRO A 233 -15.03 2.89 -23.03
N ALA A 234 -14.79 1.95 -23.95
CA ALA A 234 -15.05 0.53 -23.71
C ALA A 234 -14.11 -0.06 -22.65
N LEU A 235 -12.85 0.40 -22.58
CA LEU A 235 -11.94 -0.02 -21.51
C LEU A 235 -12.43 0.47 -20.14
N LEU A 236 -12.83 1.73 -20.04
CA LEU A 236 -13.39 2.28 -18.80
C LEU A 236 -14.67 1.56 -18.40
N GLU A 237 -15.57 1.30 -19.34
CA GLU A 237 -16.80 0.55 -19.09
C GLU A 237 -16.50 -0.84 -18.48
N ARG A 238 -15.53 -1.55 -19.05
CA ARG A 238 -15.09 -2.86 -18.51
C ARG A 238 -14.45 -2.75 -17.12
N VAL A 239 -13.71 -1.67 -16.85
CA VAL A 239 -13.11 -1.41 -15.53
C VAL A 239 -14.20 -1.10 -14.49
N PHE A 240 -15.19 -0.28 -14.83
CA PHE A 240 -16.26 0.14 -13.91
C PHE A 240 -17.33 -0.93 -13.66
N ASN A 241 -17.63 -1.77 -14.67
CA ASN A 241 -18.64 -2.83 -14.62
C ASN A 241 -18.11 -4.18 -14.13
N ARG A 242 -16.87 -4.22 -13.62
CA ARG A 242 -16.32 -5.44 -13.03
C ARG A 242 -17.10 -5.89 -11.79
N PRO A 243 -17.13 -7.21 -11.50
CA PRO A 243 -17.61 -7.71 -10.22
C PRO A 243 -16.87 -7.02 -9.07
N ARG A 244 -17.63 -6.39 -8.17
CA ARG A 244 -17.12 -5.69 -6.99
C ARG A 244 -17.18 -6.52 -5.72
N ARG A 245 -17.62 -7.79 -5.83
CA ARG A 245 -17.81 -8.65 -4.67
C ARG A 245 -16.46 -9.26 -4.25
N PRO A 246 -16.14 -9.22 -2.94
CA PRO A 246 -14.94 -9.86 -2.42
C PRO A 246 -14.86 -11.33 -2.81
N GLY A 247 -13.81 -11.69 -3.56
CA GLY A 247 -13.51 -13.07 -3.93
C GLY A 247 -13.95 -13.51 -5.34
N ASP A 248 -14.65 -12.66 -6.11
CA ASP A 248 -15.09 -13.00 -7.46
C ASP A 248 -13.91 -12.98 -8.46
N VAL A 249 -13.32 -14.13 -8.76
CA VAL A 249 -12.20 -14.23 -9.70
C VAL A 249 -12.69 -14.12 -11.15
N ALA A 250 -11.92 -13.44 -12.01
CA ALA A 250 -12.22 -13.42 -13.44
C ALA A 250 -12.17 -14.84 -14.04
N THR A 251 -13.25 -15.26 -14.68
CA THR A 251 -13.38 -16.60 -15.28
C THR A 251 -13.36 -16.59 -16.80
N THR A 252 -13.72 -15.46 -17.44
CA THR A 252 -13.62 -15.32 -18.89
C THR A 252 -12.22 -14.89 -19.29
N GLU A 253 -11.73 -15.39 -20.43
CA GLU A 253 -10.40 -15.05 -20.94
C GLU A 253 -10.19 -13.52 -21.03
N ALA A 254 -11.18 -12.80 -21.58
CA ALA A 254 -11.11 -11.35 -21.69
C ALA A 254 -11.02 -10.64 -20.32
N ALA A 255 -11.75 -11.13 -19.30
CA ALA A 255 -11.69 -10.58 -17.96
C ALA A 255 -10.36 -10.89 -17.26
N VAL A 256 -9.82 -12.09 -17.45
CA VAL A 256 -8.51 -12.52 -16.94
C VAL A 256 -7.40 -11.66 -17.53
N LEU A 257 -7.38 -11.48 -18.85
CA LEU A 257 -6.37 -10.66 -19.53
C LEU A 257 -6.42 -9.20 -19.10
N LEU A 258 -7.62 -8.64 -18.92
CA LEU A 258 -7.78 -7.31 -18.35
C LEU A 258 -7.32 -7.24 -16.89
N GLU A 259 -7.47 -8.31 -16.11
CA GLU A 259 -7.05 -8.34 -14.70
C GLU A 259 -5.54 -8.41 -14.61
N MET A 260 -4.93 -9.22 -15.46
CA MET A 260 -3.48 -9.27 -15.62
C MET A 260 -2.93 -7.91 -16.09
N ALA A 261 -3.60 -7.22 -17.01
CA ALA A 261 -3.19 -5.88 -17.47
C ALA A 261 -3.19 -4.86 -16.32
N LEU A 262 -4.26 -4.81 -15.53
CA LEU A 262 -4.31 -3.95 -14.35
C LEU A 262 -3.29 -4.35 -13.29
N ALA A 263 -3.06 -5.64 -13.07
CA ALA A 263 -2.11 -6.13 -12.08
C ALA A 263 -0.67 -5.71 -12.38
N ARG A 264 -0.26 -5.76 -13.65
CA ARG A 264 1.03 -5.25 -14.09
C ARG A 264 1.18 -3.78 -13.77
N GLU A 265 0.17 -2.98 -14.13
CA GLU A 265 0.20 -1.53 -13.89
C GLU A 265 0.11 -1.18 -12.40
N ALA A 266 -0.62 -1.96 -11.60
CA ALA A 266 -0.68 -1.78 -10.15
C ALA A 266 0.68 -2.04 -9.49
N ILE A 267 1.37 -3.14 -9.85
CA ILE A 267 2.72 -3.44 -9.34
C ILE A 267 3.72 -2.39 -9.82
N ALA A 268 3.71 -2.04 -11.10
CA ALA A 268 4.62 -1.05 -11.67
C ALA A 268 4.41 0.34 -11.05
N GLN A 269 3.16 0.75 -10.81
CA GLN A 269 2.87 1.98 -10.09
C GLN A 269 3.28 1.90 -8.61
N GLY A 270 3.13 0.73 -7.99
CA GLY A 270 3.66 0.43 -6.67
C GLY A 270 5.15 0.72 -6.55
N LEU A 271 5.95 0.22 -7.50
CA LEU A 271 7.40 0.48 -7.51
C LEU A 271 7.75 1.95 -7.72
N ARG A 272 6.99 2.68 -8.56
CA ARG A 272 7.19 4.13 -8.76
C ARG A 272 6.96 4.90 -7.46
N ASP A 273 5.91 4.58 -6.73
CA ASP A 273 5.62 5.20 -5.43
C ASP A 273 6.67 4.85 -4.37
N VAL A 274 7.15 3.60 -4.36
CA VAL A 274 8.23 3.15 -3.48
C VAL A 274 9.50 3.94 -3.78
N ALA A 275 9.86 4.13 -5.05
CA ALA A 275 11.01 4.93 -5.46
C ALA A 275 10.91 6.37 -4.92
N ASP A 276 9.72 6.96 -4.97
CA ASP A 276 9.45 8.31 -4.45
C ASP A 276 9.61 8.44 -2.93
N THR A 277 9.63 7.33 -2.18
CA THR A 277 9.88 7.31 -0.73
C THR A 277 11.35 7.10 -0.34
N GLY A 278 12.20 6.74 -1.30
CA GLY A 278 13.60 6.40 -1.04
C GLY A 278 13.81 4.97 -0.53
N LEU A 279 12.79 4.11 -0.61
CA LEU A 279 12.93 2.68 -0.37
C LEU A 279 13.68 2.00 -1.54
N ASP A 280 14.35 0.89 -1.23
CA ASP A 280 15.28 0.22 -2.14
C ASP A 280 14.56 -0.65 -3.18
N VAL A 281 14.11 -0.01 -4.27
CA VAL A 281 13.49 -0.68 -5.43
C VAL A 281 14.44 -1.67 -6.10
N ALA A 282 15.74 -1.38 -6.10
CA ALA A 282 16.73 -2.28 -6.68
C ALA A 282 16.81 -3.60 -5.89
N ALA A 283 16.80 -3.52 -4.56
CA ALA A 283 16.72 -4.72 -3.71
C ALA A 283 15.38 -5.46 -3.83
N MET A 284 14.26 -4.75 -4.06
CA MET A 284 12.98 -5.42 -4.37
C MET A 284 13.08 -6.25 -5.66
N ARG A 285 13.65 -5.67 -6.73
CA ARG A 285 13.83 -6.36 -8.03
C ARG A 285 14.85 -7.49 -7.99
N ALA A 286 15.82 -7.39 -7.08
CA ALA A 286 16.87 -8.38 -6.90
C ALA A 286 16.53 -9.46 -5.84
N ALA A 287 15.33 -9.45 -5.27
CA ALA A 287 14.97 -10.34 -4.19
C ALA A 287 15.04 -11.83 -4.62
N PRO A 288 15.85 -12.68 -3.96
CA PRO A 288 16.02 -14.08 -4.35
C PRO A 288 14.79 -14.94 -4.06
N ALA A 289 13.93 -14.52 -3.13
CA ALA A 289 12.65 -15.15 -2.85
C ALA A 289 11.51 -14.14 -3.01
N ILE A 290 10.50 -14.48 -3.80
CA ILE A 290 9.33 -13.63 -4.03
C ILE A 290 8.06 -14.40 -3.68
N LEU A 291 7.27 -13.87 -2.75
CA LEU A 291 5.94 -14.39 -2.41
C LEU A 291 4.86 -13.57 -3.13
N ILE A 292 4.01 -14.23 -3.90
CA ILE A 292 2.83 -13.64 -4.53
C ILE A 292 1.58 -14.08 -3.78
N THR A 293 0.71 -13.14 -3.43
CA THR A 293 -0.59 -13.40 -2.80
C THR A 293 -1.72 -12.58 -3.45
N GLY A 294 -2.95 -12.83 -3.00
CA GLY A 294 -4.13 -12.08 -3.46
C GLY A 294 -4.57 -12.48 -4.87
N ARG A 295 -5.17 -11.53 -5.58
CA ARG A 295 -5.76 -11.71 -6.91
C ARG A 295 -4.78 -12.26 -7.94
N VAL A 296 -3.52 -11.81 -7.88
CA VAL A 296 -2.48 -12.30 -8.80
C VAL A 296 -2.16 -13.77 -8.53
N ALA A 297 -2.09 -14.20 -7.27
CA ALA A 297 -1.90 -15.62 -6.93
C ALA A 297 -3.14 -16.47 -7.28
N SER A 298 -4.32 -15.86 -7.31
CA SER A 298 -5.60 -16.51 -7.62
C SER A 298 -5.90 -16.62 -9.12
N LEU A 299 -5.04 -16.12 -10.02
CA LEU A 299 -5.25 -16.26 -11.46
C LEU A 299 -5.40 -17.75 -11.87
N PRO A 300 -6.21 -18.04 -12.92
CA PRO A 300 -6.52 -19.42 -13.30
C PRO A 300 -5.28 -20.30 -13.53
N ALA A 301 -4.26 -19.78 -14.21
CA ALA A 301 -3.02 -20.50 -14.47
C ALA A 301 -1.82 -19.86 -13.78
N SER A 302 -0.95 -20.67 -13.15
CA SER A 302 0.26 -20.18 -12.46
C SER A 302 1.20 -19.40 -13.38
N GLY A 303 1.24 -19.74 -14.68
CA GLY A 303 2.01 -18.98 -15.67
C GLY A 303 1.50 -17.55 -15.86
N GLN A 304 0.21 -17.28 -15.66
CA GLN A 304 -0.35 -15.94 -15.72
C GLN A 304 0.11 -15.08 -14.54
N SER A 305 0.14 -15.66 -13.33
CA SER A 305 0.69 -15.00 -12.15
C SER A 305 2.16 -14.65 -12.33
N LEU A 306 2.94 -15.56 -12.92
CA LEU A 306 4.36 -15.34 -13.19
C LEU A 306 4.56 -14.25 -14.25
N LEU A 307 3.79 -14.25 -15.35
CA LEU A 307 3.86 -13.20 -16.36
C LEU A 307 3.53 -11.83 -15.78
N VAL A 308 2.47 -11.73 -14.97
CA VAL A 308 2.12 -10.49 -14.27
C VAL A 308 3.26 -10.03 -13.36
N LEU A 309 3.87 -10.93 -12.61
CA LEU A 309 5.01 -10.59 -11.76
C LEU A 309 6.18 -10.09 -12.60
N VAL A 310 6.60 -10.82 -13.63
CA VAL A 310 7.77 -10.48 -14.45
C VAL A 310 7.58 -9.13 -15.13
N ASP A 311 6.41 -8.90 -15.72
CA ASP A 311 6.10 -7.66 -16.44
C ASP A 311 5.92 -6.46 -15.49
N GLY A 312 5.29 -6.66 -14.33
CA GLY A 312 5.01 -5.58 -13.38
C GLY A 312 6.18 -5.23 -12.45
N LEU A 313 6.91 -6.25 -11.98
CA LEU A 313 8.04 -6.08 -11.05
C LEU A 313 9.34 -5.77 -11.79
N GLU A 314 9.52 -6.36 -12.98
CA GLU A 314 10.79 -6.36 -13.73
C GLU A 314 11.98 -6.87 -12.87
N PRO A 315 11.93 -8.14 -12.39
CA PRO A 315 13.02 -8.69 -11.59
C PRO A 315 14.32 -8.72 -12.40
N ASN A 316 15.43 -8.40 -11.74
CA ASN A 316 16.76 -8.29 -12.35
C ASN A 316 17.78 -9.29 -11.79
N ALA A 317 17.31 -10.24 -10.97
CA ALA A 317 18.06 -11.36 -10.45
C ALA A 317 17.31 -12.68 -10.67
N VAL A 318 17.98 -13.81 -10.39
CA VAL A 318 17.32 -15.12 -10.36
C VAL A 318 16.53 -15.23 -9.06
N SER A 319 15.20 -15.33 -9.19
CA SER A 319 14.29 -15.40 -8.04
C SER A 319 13.50 -16.71 -8.02
N THR A 320 13.29 -17.24 -6.82
CA THR A 320 12.31 -18.30 -6.55
C THR A 320 10.97 -17.66 -6.24
N VAL A 321 9.95 -17.96 -7.04
CA VAL A 321 8.60 -17.42 -6.86
C VAL A 321 7.70 -18.42 -6.16
N LEU A 322 7.14 -18.02 -5.02
CA LEU A 322 6.15 -18.75 -4.24
C LEU A 322 4.79 -18.11 -4.44
N SER A 323 3.73 -18.90 -4.64
CA SER A 323 2.37 -18.38 -4.82
C SER A 323 1.43 -18.99 -3.79
N ALA A 324 0.80 -18.15 -2.96
CA ALA A 324 -0.17 -18.60 -1.96
C ALA A 324 -1.59 -18.12 -2.31
N ARG A 325 -2.46 -19.08 -2.68
CA ARG A 325 -3.86 -18.82 -3.05
C ARG A 325 -4.77 -18.63 -1.84
N THR A 326 -4.44 -19.26 -0.72
CA THR A 326 -5.20 -19.17 0.53
C THR A 326 -4.25 -18.97 1.71
N TRP A 327 -4.71 -18.34 2.79
CA TRP A 327 -3.85 -18.14 3.95
C TRP A 327 -3.39 -19.47 4.59
N LYS A 328 -4.23 -20.51 4.55
CA LYS A 328 -3.87 -21.88 4.97
C LYS A 328 -2.70 -22.45 4.16
N SER A 329 -2.52 -22.01 2.91
CA SER A 329 -1.36 -22.42 2.11
C SER A 329 -0.06 -21.76 2.58
N LEU A 330 -0.08 -20.64 3.31
CA LEU A 330 1.13 -20.04 3.88
C LEU A 330 1.69 -20.83 5.07
N SER A 331 0.87 -21.63 5.77
CA SER A 331 1.33 -22.52 6.85
C SER A 331 1.75 -23.92 6.39
N THR A 332 1.49 -24.29 5.12
CA THR A 332 1.68 -25.66 4.62
C THR A 332 2.18 -25.78 3.17
N ALA A 333 2.57 -24.70 2.49
CA ALA A 333 2.86 -24.78 1.05
C ALA A 333 4.07 -25.67 0.71
N PRO A 334 3.92 -26.65 -0.21
CA PRO A 334 5.04 -27.15 -0.98
C PRO A 334 5.50 -26.06 -1.96
N ALA A 335 6.80 -25.81 -1.99
CA ALA A 335 7.41 -24.82 -2.88
C ALA A 335 7.22 -25.22 -4.35
N TYR A 336 6.47 -24.42 -5.11
CA TYR A 336 6.57 -24.44 -6.57
C TYR A 336 7.71 -23.50 -6.96
N ALA A 337 8.91 -24.03 -7.16
CA ALA A 337 10.03 -23.24 -7.64
C ALA A 337 9.89 -23.02 -9.16
N VAL A 338 9.60 -21.78 -9.56
CA VAL A 338 9.82 -21.34 -10.95
C VAL A 338 10.91 -20.28 -10.92
N THR A 339 12.05 -20.60 -11.52
CA THR A 339 13.19 -19.71 -11.69
C THR A 339 12.90 -18.73 -12.84
N ALA A 340 12.72 -17.45 -12.51
CA ALA A 340 12.71 -16.39 -13.52
C ALA A 340 14.08 -15.72 -13.53
N GLY A 341 14.76 -15.75 -14.69
CA GLY A 341 15.99 -15.01 -14.92
C GLY A 341 16.10 -14.68 -16.41
N ARG A 342 16.33 -13.42 -16.76
CA ARG A 342 16.74 -13.06 -18.12
C ARG A 342 18.18 -13.54 -18.30
N GLY A 343 18.36 -14.63 -19.05
CA GLY A 343 19.67 -15.05 -19.50
C GLY A 343 20.30 -13.93 -20.34
N SER A 344 21.40 -13.35 -19.86
CA SER A 344 22.26 -12.52 -20.68
C SER A 344 22.98 -13.43 -21.69
N SER A 345 22.39 -13.60 -22.87
CA SER A 345 23.07 -14.16 -24.04
C SER A 345 23.99 -13.09 -24.62
N GLY A 346 25.25 -13.07 -24.17
CA GLY A 346 26.33 -12.41 -24.88
C GLY A 346 26.89 -13.35 -25.95
N CYS A 347 26.84 -12.92 -27.21
CA CYS A 347 27.82 -13.30 -28.23
C CYS A 347 28.96 -12.28 -28.21
#